data_AF-A0A151WGC3-F1
#
_entry.id   AF-A0A151WGC3-F1
#
_cell.length_a   1.000
_cell.length_b   1.000
_cell.length_c   1.000
_cell.angle_alpha   90.00
_cell.angle_beta   90.00
_cell.angle_gamma   90.00
#
_symmetry.space_group_name_H-M   'P 1'
#
loop_
_entity.id
_entity.type
_entity.pdbx_description
1 polymer ?
#
loop_
_entity_poly.entity_id
_entity_poly.type
_entity_poly.pdbx_seq_one_letter_code
_entity_poly.pdbx_strand_id
1 'polypeptide(L)'
;MPEDDNFNYRILDFNSVFAEISQHVECKQRSGNVKFQTESMRDTIWATFYHYSSSTKNPQHQLCPEGSDSWYEWQKSKVDNILHEYEQRYQTLPDDVLNAIRPIYEDLSNNNLLEHCLGGSPKM
;
A
#
# COMPACT_ATOMS: atom_id res chain seq x y z
N MET A 1 -11.70 22.28 29.56
CA MET A 1 -10.73 21.32 28.98
C MET A 1 -10.95 21.36 27.50
N PRO A 2 -9.95 21.74 26.68
CA PRO A 2 -10.04 21.56 25.25
C PRO A 2 -10.15 20.07 24.96
N GLU A 3 -11.09 19.70 24.11
CA GLU A 3 -11.23 18.33 23.62
C GLU A 3 -10.00 17.98 22.78
N ASP A 4 -9.38 16.86 23.12
CA ASP A 4 -8.19 16.35 22.48
C ASP A 4 -8.61 15.69 21.16
N ASP A 5 -8.38 16.36 20.04
CA ASP A 5 -8.68 15.89 18.67
C ASP A 5 -7.85 14.66 18.24
N ASN A 6 -7.10 14.07 19.18
CA ASN A 6 -6.15 12.98 19.00
C ASN A 6 -6.76 11.56 19.10
N PHE A 7 -8.07 11.40 18.84
CA PHE A 7 -8.72 10.08 18.92
C PHE A 7 -9.37 9.60 17.63
N ASN A 8 -8.94 10.11 16.48
CA ASN A 8 -9.40 9.62 15.18
C ASN A 8 -8.23 9.31 14.24
N TYR A 9 -7.24 8.56 14.72
CA TYR A 9 -6.57 7.65 13.81
C TYR A 9 -7.61 6.63 13.39
N ARG A 10 -8.27 6.87 12.25
CA ARG A 10 -8.92 5.81 11.50
C ARG A 10 -7.81 4.82 11.23
N ILE A 11 -7.70 3.81 12.09
CA ILE A 11 -7.00 2.55 11.83
C ILE A 11 -7.27 2.32 10.35
N LEU A 12 -6.21 2.34 9.53
CA LEU A 12 -6.27 2.01 8.12
C LEU A 12 -7.24 0.86 8.05
N ASP A 13 -8.45 1.10 7.52
CA ASP A 13 -9.53 0.16 7.73
C ASP A 13 -8.94 -1.15 7.24
N PHE A 14 -8.81 -2.14 8.14
CA PHE A 14 -8.18 -3.39 7.77
C PHE A 14 -8.89 -3.91 6.52
N ASN A 15 -10.19 -3.59 6.39
CA ASN A 15 -10.98 -3.76 5.20
C ASN A 15 -10.55 -2.94 3.97
N SER A 16 -10.02 -1.72 4.07
CA SER A 16 -9.43 -0.98 2.92
C SER A 16 -8.10 -1.57 2.47
N VAL A 17 -7.22 -1.94 3.40
CA VAL A 17 -5.95 -2.61 3.05
C VAL A 17 -6.24 -4.00 2.48
N PHE A 18 -7.13 -4.77 3.11
CA PHE A 18 -7.60 -6.05 2.58
C PHE A 18 -8.42 -5.87 1.30
N ALA A 19 -9.20 -4.80 1.12
CA ALA A 19 -9.92 -4.55 -0.12
C ALA A 19 -8.95 -4.28 -1.25
N GLU A 20 -7.92 -3.48 -1.02
CA GLU A 20 -6.90 -3.22 -2.04
C GLU A 20 -6.05 -4.45 -2.35
N ILE A 21 -5.66 -5.21 -1.32
CA ILE A 21 -5.05 -6.53 -1.51
C ILE A 21 -6.03 -7.44 -2.26
N SER A 22 -7.33 -7.43 -1.97
CA SER A 22 -8.33 -8.28 -2.63
C SER A 22 -8.64 -7.86 -4.07
N GLN A 23 -8.49 -6.58 -4.42
CA GLN A 23 -8.56 -6.10 -5.80
C GLN A 23 -7.38 -6.64 -6.63
N HIS A 24 -6.24 -6.88 -5.99
CA HIS A 24 -5.09 -7.58 -6.59
C HIS A 24 -5.20 -9.11 -6.47
N VAL A 25 -5.97 -9.62 -5.51
CA VAL A 25 -6.31 -11.04 -5.30
C VAL A 25 -7.72 -11.30 -5.82
N GLU A 26 -7.98 -11.06 -7.11
CA GLU A 26 -9.16 -11.64 -7.76
C GLU A 26 -8.94 -13.15 -7.86
N CYS A 27 -9.37 -13.92 -6.86
CA CYS A 27 -9.60 -15.35 -7.01
C CYS A 27 -10.93 -15.56 -7.74
N LYS A 28 -11.01 -15.06 -8.98
CA LYS A 28 -12.13 -15.34 -9.87
C LYS A 28 -11.88 -16.71 -10.47
N GLN A 29 -12.79 -17.64 -10.18
CA GLN A 29 -12.93 -18.92 -10.86
C GLN A 29 -13.06 -18.71 -12.39
N ARG A 30 -11.94 -18.51 -13.10
CA ARG A 30 -11.78 -18.70 -14.54
C ARG A 30 -10.32 -19.04 -14.78
N SER A 31 -10.11 -20.23 -15.35
CA SER A 31 -8.86 -20.90 -15.72
C SER A 31 -7.79 -20.03 -16.43
N GLY A 32 -7.23 -19.05 -15.75
CA GLY A 32 -6.03 -18.33 -16.16
C GLY A 32 -4.92 -18.58 -15.16
N ASN A 33 -3.71 -18.87 -15.64
CA ASN A 33 -2.52 -18.88 -14.80
C ASN A 33 -2.19 -17.42 -14.41
N VAL A 34 -2.74 -16.94 -13.31
CA VAL A 34 -2.32 -15.68 -12.70
C VAL A 34 -0.97 -15.93 -12.04
N LYS A 35 0.11 -15.46 -12.68
CA LYS A 35 1.44 -15.41 -12.07
C LYS A 35 1.51 -14.17 -11.19
N PHE A 36 1.28 -14.35 -9.91
CA PHE A 36 1.67 -13.37 -8.93
C PHE A 36 3.21 -13.38 -8.81
N GLN A 37 3.83 -12.21 -8.82
CA GLN A 37 5.27 -12.08 -8.59
C GLN A 37 5.47 -11.57 -7.16
N THR A 38 6.28 -12.28 -6.38
CA THR A 38 6.54 -11.96 -4.96
C THR A 38 7.11 -10.55 -4.80
N GLU A 39 7.99 -10.14 -5.71
CA GLU A 39 8.55 -8.78 -5.74
C GLU A 39 7.46 -7.71 -5.91
N SER A 40 6.46 -7.96 -6.77
CA SER A 40 5.33 -7.04 -6.98
C SER A 40 4.41 -6.94 -5.75
N MET A 41 4.18 -8.02 -5.01
CA MET A 41 3.40 -7.99 -3.78
C MET A 41 4.12 -7.25 -2.66
N ARG A 42 5.40 -7.54 -2.48
CA ARG A 42 6.25 -6.88 -1.49
C ARG A 42 6.28 -5.37 -1.70
N ASP A 43 6.51 -4.95 -2.95
CA ASP A 43 6.60 -3.53 -3.29
C ASP A 43 5.23 -2.85 -3.15
N THR A 44 4.12 -3.54 -3.44
CA THR A 44 2.75 -3.05 -3.21
C THR A 44 2.47 -2.83 -1.71
N ILE A 45 2.86 -3.77 -0.86
CA ILE A 45 2.71 -3.66 0.60
C ILE A 45 3.48 -2.42 1.09
N TRP A 46 4.75 -2.30 0.73
CA TRP A 46 5.55 -1.14 1.12
C TRP A 46 5.08 0.18 0.50
N ALA A 47 4.53 0.17 -0.71
CA ALA A 47 3.97 1.37 -1.33
C ALA A 47 2.84 1.98 -0.47
N THR A 48 2.04 1.15 0.21
CA THR A 48 1.01 1.66 1.13
C THR A 48 1.61 2.24 2.42
N PHE A 49 2.65 1.63 3.00
CA PHE A 49 3.38 2.24 4.13
C PHE A 49 3.94 3.60 3.74
N TYR A 50 4.60 3.65 2.58
CA TYR A 50 5.21 4.88 2.09
C TYR A 50 4.19 5.95 1.74
N HIS A 51 3.02 5.57 1.23
CA HIS A 51 1.89 6.47 1.04
C HIS A 51 1.56 7.20 2.34
N TYR A 52 1.39 6.49 3.46
CA TYR A 52 1.07 7.12 4.76
C TYR A 52 2.24 7.85 5.42
N SER A 53 3.49 7.57 5.03
CA SER A 53 4.68 8.32 5.44
C SER A 53 5.01 9.53 4.54
N SER A 54 4.33 9.63 3.39
CA SER A 54 4.60 10.65 2.38
C SER A 54 4.09 12.02 2.82
N SER A 55 4.81 13.06 2.43
CA SER A 55 4.37 14.44 2.59
C SER A 55 4.76 15.25 1.34
N THR A 56 4.16 16.43 1.18
CA THR A 56 4.57 17.38 0.12
C THR A 56 6.04 17.76 0.17
N LYS A 57 6.66 17.76 1.37
CA LYS A 57 8.09 18.05 1.57
C LYS A 57 9.00 16.83 1.37
N ASN A 58 8.45 15.63 1.57
CA ASN A 58 9.16 14.36 1.45
C ASN A 58 8.26 13.35 0.73
N PRO A 59 8.13 13.45 -0.61
CA PRO A 59 7.28 12.55 -1.38
C PRO A 59 7.89 11.15 -1.44
N GLN A 60 7.10 10.12 -1.13
CA GLN A 60 7.53 8.72 -1.05
C GLN A 60 6.75 7.85 -2.04
N HIS A 61 6.87 8.14 -3.35
CA HIS A 61 6.10 7.48 -4.41
C HIS A 61 6.90 6.47 -5.24
N GLN A 62 8.14 6.14 -4.86
CA GLN A 62 9.03 5.28 -5.66
C GLN A 62 8.53 3.84 -5.89
N LEU A 63 7.69 3.31 -4.99
CA LEU A 63 7.12 1.96 -5.12
C LEU A 63 5.70 1.96 -5.72
N CYS A 64 5.16 3.15 -6.02
CA CYS A 64 3.86 3.25 -6.66
C CYS A 64 4.00 2.85 -8.14
N PRO A 65 3.17 1.94 -8.68
CA PRO A 65 3.19 1.60 -10.10
C PRO A 65 2.99 2.86 -10.94
N GLU A 66 3.82 3.00 -11.98
CA GLU A 66 3.71 4.10 -12.94
C GLU A 66 2.61 3.80 -13.97
N GLY A 67 2.04 4.86 -14.56
CA GLY A 67 1.05 4.75 -15.65
C GLY A 67 -0.32 5.33 -15.29
N SER A 68 -1.14 5.53 -16.33
CA SER A 68 -2.50 6.08 -16.22
C SER A 68 -3.44 5.17 -15.41
N ASP A 69 -3.17 3.87 -15.41
CA ASP A 69 -3.95 2.87 -14.69
C ASP A 69 -3.49 2.74 -13.23
N SER A 70 -2.56 3.59 -12.79
CA SER A 70 -2.13 3.61 -11.39
C SER A 70 -3.28 4.04 -10.49
N TRP A 71 -3.57 3.22 -9.50
CA TRP A 71 -4.44 3.56 -8.38
C TRP A 71 -3.89 4.74 -7.55
N TYR A 72 -2.59 5.02 -7.59
CA TYR A 72 -2.00 6.18 -6.92
C TYR A 72 -2.28 7.48 -7.66
N GLU A 73 -3.08 8.36 -7.04
CA GLU A 73 -3.46 9.67 -7.60
C GLU A 73 -2.24 10.51 -8.03
N TRP A 74 -1.15 10.49 -7.25
CA TRP A 74 0.08 11.21 -7.59
C TRP A 74 0.68 10.74 -8.92
N GLN A 75 0.72 9.42 -9.17
CA GLN A 75 1.26 8.85 -10.41
C GLN A 75 0.35 9.19 -11.60
N LYS A 76 -0.98 9.18 -11.42
CA LYS A 76 -1.93 9.64 -12.43
C LYS A 76 -1.72 11.11 -12.77
N SER A 77 -1.66 11.98 -11.76
CA SER A 77 -1.42 13.42 -11.96
C SER A 77 -0.09 13.70 -12.65
N LYS A 78 0.94 12.88 -12.41
CA LYS A 78 2.22 12.93 -13.12
C LYS A 78 2.06 12.61 -14.61
N VAL A 79 1.32 11.54 -14.95
CA VAL A 79 1.06 11.14 -16.35
C VAL A 79 0.21 12.17 -17.10
N ASP A 80 -0.81 12.70 -16.43
CA ASP A 80 -1.73 13.69 -16.99
C ASP A 80 -1.13 15.10 -17.07
N ASN A 81 0.11 15.29 -16.60
CA ASN A 81 0.81 16.57 -16.49
C ASN A 81 0.09 17.62 -15.62
N ILE A 82 -0.76 17.18 -14.70
CA ILE A 82 -1.50 18.02 -13.73
C ILE A 82 -0.93 17.91 -12.30
N LEU A 83 0.33 17.47 -12.16
CA LEU A 83 0.96 17.29 -10.84
C LEU A 83 0.98 18.57 -9.99
N HIS A 84 0.97 19.74 -10.63
CA HIS A 84 0.89 21.03 -9.97
C HIS A 84 -0.48 21.29 -9.29
N GLU A 85 -1.52 20.57 -9.70
CA GLU A 85 -2.86 20.58 -9.10
C GLU A 85 -3.06 19.46 -8.07
N TYR A 86 -2.06 18.58 -7.91
CA TYR A 86 -2.15 17.48 -6.97
C TYR A 86 -2.12 18.00 -5.53
N GLU A 87 -3.18 17.69 -4.79
CA GLU A 87 -3.27 17.97 -3.36
C GLU A 87 -3.30 16.66 -2.58
N GLN A 88 -2.39 16.53 -1.61
CA GLN A 88 -2.40 15.40 -0.70
C GLN A 88 -3.62 15.49 0.22
N ARG A 89 -4.58 14.56 0.05
CA ARG A 89 -5.85 14.53 0.80
C ARG A 89 -5.78 13.82 2.15
N TYR A 90 -4.68 13.12 2.44
CA TYR A 90 -4.47 12.38 3.68
C TYR A 90 -3.38 13.04 4.52
N GLN A 91 -3.52 12.97 5.83
CA GLN A 91 -2.46 13.40 6.75
C GLN A 91 -1.36 12.34 6.81
N THR A 92 -0.11 12.79 6.76
CA THR A 92 1.04 11.94 7.07
C THR A 92 0.89 11.41 8.49
N LEU A 93 1.07 10.11 8.68
CA LEU A 93 1.03 9.53 10.01
C LEU A 93 2.24 10.03 10.83
N PRO A 94 2.08 10.28 12.15
CA PRO A 94 3.20 10.67 12.98
C PRO A 94 4.21 9.51 13.12
N ASP A 95 5.46 9.88 13.42
CA ASP A 95 6.59 8.92 13.44
C ASP A 95 6.39 7.78 14.44
N ASP A 96 5.76 8.03 15.58
CA ASP A 96 5.47 6.99 16.58
C ASP A 96 4.49 5.92 16.05
N VAL A 97 3.44 6.34 15.33
CA VAL A 97 2.50 5.44 14.65
C VAL A 97 3.22 4.67 13.54
N LEU A 98 4.00 5.36 12.69
CA LEU A 98 4.77 4.71 11.63
C LEU A 98 5.75 3.67 12.18
N ASN A 99 6.43 3.99 13.28
CA ASN A 99 7.34 3.07 13.95
C ASN A 99 6.60 1.88 14.56
N ALA A 100 5.41 2.09 15.12
CA ALA A 100 4.59 1.02 15.69
C ALA A 100 4.06 0.05 14.64
N ILE A 101 3.69 0.53 13.44
CA ILE A 101 3.11 -0.31 12.38
C ILE A 101 4.17 -0.90 11.45
N ARG A 102 5.39 -0.35 11.37
CA ARG A 102 6.45 -0.85 10.49
C ARG A 102 6.72 -2.36 10.64
N PRO A 103 6.82 -2.95 11.85
CA PRO A 103 7.02 -4.38 11.99
C PRO A 103 5.92 -5.22 11.32
N ILE A 104 4.68 -4.72 11.29
CA ILE A 104 3.56 -5.39 10.60
C ILE A 104 3.83 -5.41 9.09
N TYR A 105 4.33 -4.32 8.52
CA TYR A 105 4.71 -4.26 7.11
C TYR A 105 5.91 -5.16 6.79
N GLU A 106 6.89 -5.26 7.69
CA GLU A 106 8.01 -6.20 7.58
C GLU A 106 7.52 -7.65 7.56
N ASP A 107 6.61 -8.02 8.46
CA ASP A 107 6.01 -9.35 8.52
C ASP A 107 5.16 -9.67 7.28
N LEU A 108 4.32 -8.72 6.84
CA LEU A 108 3.46 -8.89 5.66
C LEU A 108 4.27 -8.98 4.36
N SER A 109 5.42 -8.31 4.30
CA SER A 109 6.31 -8.30 3.14
C SER A 109 7.36 -9.42 3.17
N ASN A 110 7.26 -10.33 4.15
CA ASN A 110 8.17 -11.46 4.30
C ASN A 110 8.06 -12.42 3.10
N ASN A 111 9.18 -12.70 2.43
CA ASN A 111 9.18 -13.57 1.25
C ASN A 111 8.60 -14.96 1.52
N ASN A 112 8.84 -15.57 2.70
CA ASN A 112 8.27 -16.88 3.02
C ASN A 112 6.74 -16.81 3.07
N LEU A 113 6.20 -15.76 3.71
CA LEU A 113 4.76 -15.52 3.75
C LEU A 113 4.19 -15.31 2.34
N LEU A 114 4.84 -14.45 1.56
CA LEU A 114 4.42 -14.15 0.19
C LEU A 114 4.45 -15.41 -0.70
N GLU A 115 5.52 -16.21 -0.65
CA GLU A 115 5.64 -17.47 -1.41
C GLU A 115 4.54 -18.49 -1.04
N HIS A 116 4.15 -18.56 0.23
CA HIS A 116 3.03 -19.39 0.68
C HIS A 116 1.68 -18.88 0.17
N CYS A 117 1.47 -17.57 0.10
CA CYS A 117 0.26 -16.98 -0.49
C CYS A 117 0.10 -17.32 -1.98
N LEU A 118 1.20 -17.61 -2.68
CA LEU A 118 1.20 -17.94 -4.11
C LEU A 118 1.02 -19.42 -4.42
N GLY A 119 0.70 -20.24 -3.41
CA GLY A 119 0.49 -21.67 -3.58
C GLY A 119 1.77 -22.48 -3.72
N GLY A 120 2.92 -21.96 -3.23
CA GLY A 120 4.10 -22.77 -3.00
C GLY A 120 3.78 -23.86 -2.00
N SER A 121 3.64 -25.11 -2.48
CA SER A 121 3.63 -26.27 -1.60
C SER A 121 4.90 -26.26 -0.75
N PRO A 122 4.83 -26.60 0.55
CA PRO A 122 6.03 -26.70 1.38
C PRO A 122 7.04 -27.62 0.67
N LYS A 123 8.26 -27.13 0.43
CA LYS A 123 9.34 -28.02 0.01
C LYS A 123 9.62 -28.96 1.18
N MET A 124 9.27 -30.23 1.01
CA MET A 124 9.67 -31.34 1.89
C MET A 124 11.19 -31.51 1.89
#